data_AF-A0A2D4G6I4-F1
#
_entry.id   AF-A0A2D4G6I4-F1
#
_cell.length_a   1.000
_cell.length_b   1.000
_cell.length_c   1.000
_cell.angle_alpha   90.00
_cell.angle_beta   90.00
_cell.angle_gamma   90.00
#
_symmetry.space_group_name_H-M   'P 1'
#
loop_
_entity.id
_entity.type
_entity.pdbx_description
1 polymer ?
#
loop_
_entity_poly.entity_id
_entity_poly.type
_entity_poly.pdbx_seq_one_letter_code
_entity_poly.pdbx_strand_id
1 'polypeptide(L)'
;HFVIDLPRNKLTICFNIDGQPGDILRLVSDHKHSGVTVNGQLIGAPAPRNGHKKHRTYFKSITILSNKRGRSYLEISPTKVILDDEKRLVFPCDRNAVVIGKNLHVSIVAHANVTVVLQDSISFVILIHHYKNPARYQKNHLGFYISNGQGLSRGSHGLIGQFLHQDIELLTEPFSEKCSPDDCPETHSNPGHALQLKGRLVPVVWKQRKIYNGQQEVDCWFAKNNAEKLIDGDYADYLASHPFDTGTSPLVENGL
;
A
#
# COMPACT_ATOMS: atom_id res chain seq x y z
N HIS A 1 -2.16 3.91 -6.26
CA HIS A 1 -1.59 5.15 -5.67
C HIS A 1 -1.40 4.88 -4.20
N PHE A 2 -0.26 5.27 -3.65
CA PHE A 2 0.09 5.07 -2.26
C PHE A 2 0.41 6.43 -1.64
N VAL A 3 -0.04 6.61 -0.40
CA VAL A 3 0.27 7.76 0.45
C VAL A 3 0.74 7.20 1.78
N ILE A 4 1.97 7.53 2.16
CA ILE A 4 2.65 7.04 3.34
C ILE A 4 2.95 8.23 4.23
N ASP A 5 2.35 8.22 5.42
CA ASP A 5 2.70 9.17 6.45
C ASP A 5 3.91 8.66 7.24
N LEU A 6 4.89 9.52 7.47
CA LEU A 6 6.10 9.26 8.23
C LEU A 6 6.13 10.21 9.43
N PRO A 7 5.46 9.85 10.54
CA PRO A 7 5.29 10.75 11.67
C PRO A 7 6.63 11.17 12.30
N ARG A 8 7.63 10.28 12.29
CA ARG A 8 8.98 10.54 12.82
C ARG A 8 9.68 11.67 12.07
N ASN A 9 9.49 11.73 10.75
CA ASN A 9 10.14 12.69 9.87
C ASN A 9 9.23 13.89 9.55
N LYS A 10 7.99 13.90 10.08
CA LYS A 10 6.93 14.87 9.77
C LYS A 10 6.73 15.06 8.27
N LEU A 11 6.78 13.95 7.53
CA LEU A 11 6.83 13.92 6.09
C LEU A 11 5.76 12.97 5.56
N THR A 12 5.05 13.35 4.50
CA THR A 12 4.20 12.44 3.76
C THR A 12 4.77 12.21 2.38
N ILE A 13 4.92 10.96 1.99
CA ILE A 13 5.41 10.54 0.67
C ILE A 13 4.23 9.95 -0.10
N CYS A 14 4.16 10.23 -1.40
CA CYS A 14 3.18 9.59 -2.25
C CYS A 14 3.79 9.11 -3.55
N PHE A 15 3.31 8.00 -4.07
CA PHE A 15 3.83 7.42 -5.30
C PHE A 15 2.76 6.58 -5.99
N ASN A 16 3.05 6.17 -7.23
CA ASN A 16 2.24 5.21 -7.96
C ASN A 16 3.06 3.95 -8.18
N ILE A 17 2.37 2.82 -8.23
CA ILE A 17 2.88 1.58 -8.81
C ILE A 17 1.84 1.16 -9.82
N ASP A 18 2.25 1.03 -11.07
CA ASP A 18 1.42 0.59 -12.17
C ASP A 18 1.59 -0.92 -12.38
N GLY A 19 0.73 -1.71 -11.72
CA GLY A 19 0.66 -3.16 -11.90
C GLY A 19 -0.36 -3.62 -12.93
N GLN A 20 -0.32 -4.90 -13.30
CA GLN A 20 -1.27 -5.51 -14.22
C GLN A 20 -2.52 -6.06 -13.51
N PRO A 21 -3.65 -6.18 -14.21
CA PRO A 21 -4.82 -6.88 -13.69
C PRO A 21 -4.47 -8.33 -13.34
N GLY A 22 -4.83 -8.77 -12.13
CA GLY A 22 -4.55 -10.12 -11.63
C GLY A 22 -3.31 -10.20 -10.73
N ASP A 23 -2.36 -9.28 -10.87
CA ASP A 23 -1.16 -9.23 -10.03
C ASP A 23 -1.54 -9.12 -8.55
N ILE A 24 -0.73 -9.76 -7.71
CA ILE A 24 -0.91 -9.76 -6.26
C ILE A 24 0.29 -9.06 -5.67
N LEU A 25 0.07 -7.92 -5.03
CA LEU A 25 1.12 -7.10 -4.46
C LEU A 25 1.28 -7.35 -2.96
N ARG A 26 2.50 -7.63 -2.53
CA ARG A 26 2.88 -7.69 -1.12
C ARG A 26 2.99 -6.28 -0.54
N LEU A 27 1.99 -5.89 0.24
CA LEU A 27 1.88 -4.56 0.85
C LEU A 27 2.69 -4.48 2.14
N VAL A 28 2.54 -5.49 2.99
CA VAL A 28 3.24 -5.63 4.28
C VAL A 28 3.75 -7.05 4.43
N SER A 29 5.00 -7.21 4.84
CA SER A 29 5.66 -8.49 5.07
C SER A 29 6.42 -8.43 6.38
N ASP A 30 5.89 -9.06 7.42
CA ASP A 30 6.56 -9.21 8.71
C ASP A 30 6.23 -10.56 9.34
N HIS A 31 6.16 -11.58 8.48
CA HIS A 31 5.66 -12.91 8.84
C HIS A 31 6.50 -13.56 9.94
N LYS A 32 7.82 -13.47 9.85
CA LYS A 32 8.74 -14.13 10.79
C LYS A 32 8.70 -13.54 12.21
N HIS A 33 8.33 -12.27 12.39
CA HIS A 33 8.43 -11.59 13.69
C HIS A 33 7.05 -11.26 14.31
N SER A 34 6.19 -10.55 13.57
CA SER A 34 4.83 -10.25 14.03
C SER A 34 3.82 -11.31 13.59
N GLY A 35 4.19 -12.19 12.66
CA GLY A 35 3.25 -13.15 12.06
C GLY A 35 2.37 -12.53 10.98
N VAL A 36 2.57 -11.26 10.63
CA VAL A 36 1.66 -10.50 9.77
C VAL A 36 2.14 -10.45 8.32
N THR A 37 1.22 -10.69 7.39
CA THR A 37 1.44 -10.45 5.96
C THR A 37 0.18 -9.87 5.35
N VAL A 38 0.33 -8.89 4.47
CA VAL A 38 -0.78 -8.28 3.75
C VAL A 38 -0.48 -8.28 2.27
N ASN A 39 -1.38 -8.89 1.49
CA ASN A 39 -1.32 -8.95 0.04
C ASN A 39 -2.56 -8.28 -0.56
N GLY A 40 -2.42 -7.60 -1.70
CA GLY A 40 -3.51 -6.96 -2.41
C GLY A 40 -3.59 -7.41 -3.86
N GLN A 41 -4.71 -8.01 -4.26
CA GLN A 41 -4.93 -8.43 -5.66
C GLN A 41 -5.44 -7.25 -6.49
N LEU A 42 -4.88 -7.04 -7.68
CA LEU A 42 -5.28 -5.98 -8.60
C LEU A 42 -6.41 -6.40 -9.55
N ILE A 43 -7.30 -5.46 -9.85
CA ILE A 43 -8.28 -5.51 -10.93
C ILE A 43 -8.07 -4.34 -11.89
N GLY A 44 -8.21 -4.63 -13.19
CA GLY A 44 -8.15 -3.63 -14.25
C GLY A 44 -9.47 -2.88 -14.44
N ALA A 45 -9.35 -1.60 -14.78
CA ALA A 45 -10.43 -0.79 -15.30
C ALA A 45 -9.97 -0.10 -16.61
N PRO A 46 -10.86 -0.01 -17.62
CA PRO A 46 -10.61 0.80 -18.80
C PRO A 46 -10.26 2.24 -18.43
N ALA A 47 -9.50 2.92 -19.28
CA ALA A 47 -9.30 4.36 -19.13
C ALA A 47 -10.59 5.13 -19.47
N PRO A 48 -10.85 6.28 -18.80
CA PRO A 48 -11.82 7.24 -19.29
C PRO A 48 -11.47 7.69 -20.72
N ARG A 49 -12.47 8.15 -21.49
CA ARG A 49 -12.21 8.79 -22.80
C ARG A 49 -11.21 9.93 -22.60
N ASN A 50 -10.18 10.01 -23.44
CA ASN A 50 -9.06 10.97 -23.37
C ASN A 50 -8.12 10.81 -22.16
N GLY A 51 -8.14 9.66 -21.47
CA GLY A 51 -7.19 9.38 -20.39
C GLY A 51 -5.77 9.11 -20.91
N HIS A 52 -4.75 9.66 -20.24
CA HIS A 52 -3.34 9.43 -20.58
C HIS A 52 -2.85 7.99 -20.37
N LYS A 53 -3.51 7.21 -19.49
CA LYS A 53 -3.16 5.81 -19.23
C LYS A 53 -4.03 4.88 -20.07
N LYS A 54 -3.45 3.78 -20.59
CA LYS A 54 -4.20 2.76 -21.36
C LYS A 54 -5.22 2.00 -20.49
N HIS A 55 -4.87 1.74 -19.24
CA HIS A 55 -5.74 1.13 -18.24
C HIS A 55 -5.34 1.62 -16.83
N ARG A 56 -6.21 1.39 -15.84
CA ARG A 56 -5.94 1.64 -14.42
C ARG A 56 -6.10 0.36 -13.64
N THR A 57 -5.34 0.21 -12.57
CA THR A 57 -5.49 -0.91 -11.64
C THR A 57 -5.85 -0.42 -10.24
N TYR A 58 -6.66 -1.24 -9.56
CA TYR A 58 -7.16 -0.99 -8.22
C TYR A 58 -7.14 -2.28 -7.41
N PHE A 59 -7.18 -2.20 -6.08
CA PHE A 59 -7.29 -3.42 -5.26
C PHE A 59 -8.69 -4.01 -5.35
N LYS A 60 -8.78 -5.23 -5.88
CA LYS A 60 -9.98 -6.07 -5.91
C LYS A 60 -10.25 -6.69 -4.54
N SER A 61 -9.19 -7.17 -3.91
CA SER A 61 -9.22 -7.81 -2.61
C SER A 61 -7.94 -7.52 -1.84
N ILE A 62 -8.07 -7.51 -0.51
CA ILE A 62 -6.95 -7.46 0.42
C ILE A 62 -7.00 -8.73 1.26
N THR A 63 -5.88 -9.46 1.30
CA THR A 63 -5.70 -10.64 2.13
C THR A 63 -4.75 -10.31 3.27
N ILE A 64 -5.16 -10.61 4.50
CA ILE A 64 -4.37 -10.38 5.71
C ILE A 64 -4.14 -11.72 6.38
N LEU A 65 -2.89 -12.05 6.66
CA LEU A 65 -2.47 -13.24 7.40
C LEU A 65 -1.96 -12.82 8.77
N SER A 66 -2.28 -13.58 9.81
CA SER A 66 -1.72 -13.45 11.15
C SER A 66 -1.47 -14.84 11.74
N ASN A 67 -0.20 -15.17 11.98
CA ASN A 67 0.22 -16.52 12.37
C ASN A 67 0.87 -16.64 13.76
N LYS A 68 1.17 -15.52 14.45
CA LYS A 68 1.99 -15.54 15.68
C LYS A 68 1.36 -16.28 16.86
N ARG A 69 0.03 -16.34 16.94
CA ARG A 69 -0.72 -16.93 18.06
C ARG A 69 -1.88 -17.79 17.57
N GLY A 70 -1.64 -18.54 16.50
CA GLY A 70 -2.65 -19.28 15.75
C GLY A 70 -2.80 -18.72 14.34
N ARG A 71 -3.07 -19.59 13.37
CA ARG A 71 -3.25 -19.21 11.97
C ARG A 71 -4.64 -18.61 11.79
N SER A 72 -4.67 -17.34 11.45
CA SER A 72 -5.89 -16.62 11.08
C SER A 72 -5.67 -15.88 9.77
N TYR A 73 -6.73 -15.78 8.97
CA TYR A 73 -6.69 -14.95 7.77
C TYR A 73 -7.99 -14.22 7.50
N LEU A 74 -7.86 -13.08 6.84
CA LEU A 74 -8.97 -12.32 6.30
C LEU A 74 -8.81 -12.20 4.79
N GLU A 75 -9.92 -12.32 4.07
CA GLU A 75 -10.04 -11.90 2.68
C GLU A 75 -11.16 -10.85 2.58
N ILE A 76 -10.78 -9.63 2.22
CA ILE A 76 -11.68 -8.48 2.15
C ILE A 76 -11.87 -8.12 0.69
N SER A 77 -13.12 -7.96 0.28
CA SER A 77 -13.53 -7.45 -1.03
C SER A 77 -14.56 -6.32 -0.85
N PRO A 78 -14.92 -5.57 -1.89
CA PRO A 78 -15.96 -4.54 -1.78
C PRO A 78 -17.34 -5.07 -1.35
N THR A 79 -17.58 -6.38 -1.40
CA THR A 79 -18.90 -7.00 -1.14
C THR A 79 -18.96 -7.85 0.11
N LYS A 80 -17.83 -8.41 0.54
CA LYS A 80 -17.76 -9.32 1.69
C LYS A 80 -16.39 -9.31 2.36
N VAL A 81 -16.40 -9.66 3.64
CA VAL A 81 -15.25 -10.02 4.46
C VAL A 81 -15.36 -11.48 4.82
N ILE A 82 -14.35 -12.27 4.48
CA ILE A 82 -14.20 -13.66 4.92
C ILE A 82 -13.17 -13.64 6.04
N LEU A 83 -13.53 -14.18 7.20
CA LEU A 83 -12.64 -14.40 8.33
C LEU A 83 -12.51 -15.90 8.56
N ASP A 84 -11.28 -16.38 8.69
CA ASP A 84 -11.00 -17.74 9.15
C ASP A 84 -10.09 -17.65 10.37
N ASP A 85 -10.68 -17.89 11.55
CA ASP A 85 -10.04 -17.93 12.87
C ASP A 85 -10.70 -19.06 13.66
N GLU A 86 -10.21 -20.29 13.47
CA GLU A 86 -10.81 -21.57 13.92
C GLU A 86 -12.14 -21.96 13.25
N LYS A 87 -12.99 -20.97 12.95
CA LYS A 87 -14.21 -21.12 12.17
C LYS A 87 -14.22 -20.09 11.04
N ARG A 88 -14.70 -20.53 9.89
CA ARG A 88 -14.90 -19.65 8.73
C ARG A 88 -16.21 -18.88 8.87
N LEU A 89 -16.11 -17.56 8.91
CA LEU A 89 -17.21 -16.62 8.96
C LEU A 89 -17.21 -15.74 7.71
N VAL A 90 -18.39 -15.38 7.23
CA VAL A 90 -18.56 -14.53 6.04
C VAL A 90 -19.53 -13.42 6.38
N PHE A 91 -19.06 -12.18 6.26
CA PHE A 91 -19.84 -10.98 6.53
C PHE A 91 -20.04 -10.18 5.24
N PRO A 92 -21.26 -9.78 4.91
CA PRO A 92 -21.48 -8.86 3.80
C PRO A 92 -21.03 -7.45 4.20
N CYS A 93 -20.51 -6.67 3.24
CA CYS A 93 -20.04 -5.30 3.47
C CYS A 93 -21.16 -4.24 3.44
N ASP A 94 -22.42 -4.66 3.28
CA ASP A 94 -23.61 -3.78 3.28
C ASP A 94 -24.26 -3.65 4.67
N ARG A 95 -23.68 -4.30 5.69
CA ARG A 95 -24.15 -4.26 7.08
C ARG A 95 -22.99 -3.99 8.02
N ASN A 96 -23.31 -3.35 9.14
CA ASN A 96 -22.35 -3.20 10.23
C ASN A 96 -22.15 -4.55 10.92
N ALA A 97 -20.91 -4.87 11.28
CA ALA A 97 -20.59 -6.05 12.05
C ALA A 97 -19.32 -5.83 12.86
N VAL A 98 -19.24 -6.49 14.01
CA VAL A 98 -18.04 -6.49 14.85
C VAL A 98 -17.75 -7.93 15.24
N VAL A 99 -16.50 -8.35 15.08
CA VAL A 99 -16.04 -9.70 15.40
C VAL A 99 -14.75 -9.60 16.21
N ILE A 100 -14.79 -10.19 17.40
CA ILE A 100 -13.63 -10.27 18.30
C ILE A 100 -13.17 -11.73 18.30
N GLY A 101 -12.09 -12.00 17.57
CA GLY A 101 -11.34 -13.26 17.61
C GLY A 101 -10.27 -13.24 18.72
N LYS A 102 -9.42 -14.27 18.76
CA LYS A 102 -8.44 -14.41 19.86
C LYS A 102 -7.35 -13.34 19.87
N ASN A 103 -6.87 -12.96 18.69
CA ASN A 103 -5.80 -11.95 18.52
C ASN A 103 -6.11 -10.98 17.37
N LEU A 104 -7.39 -10.90 17.03
CA LEU A 104 -7.89 -10.20 15.87
C LEU A 104 -9.24 -9.58 16.23
N HIS A 105 -9.41 -8.30 15.92
CA HIS A 105 -10.68 -7.61 16.00
C HIS A 105 -11.01 -6.98 14.65
N VAL A 106 -12.19 -7.30 14.13
CA VAL A 106 -12.68 -6.82 12.84
C VAL A 106 -13.94 -6.00 13.06
N SER A 107 -13.92 -4.75 12.59
CA SER A 107 -15.08 -3.87 12.58
C SER A 107 -15.42 -3.51 11.14
N ILE A 108 -16.66 -3.76 10.74
CA ILE A 108 -17.20 -3.47 9.41
C ILE A 108 -18.19 -2.34 9.55
N VAL A 109 -17.95 -1.26 8.81
CA VAL A 109 -18.89 -0.14 8.64
C VAL A 109 -19.46 -0.23 7.23
N ALA A 110 -20.78 -0.42 7.15
CA ALA A 110 -21.50 -0.68 5.91
C ALA A 110 -21.12 0.31 4.79
N HIS A 111 -20.72 -0.22 3.64
CA HIS A 111 -20.31 0.52 2.43
C HIS A 111 -19.16 1.51 2.60
N ALA A 112 -18.48 1.53 3.75
CA ALA A 112 -17.49 2.55 4.09
C ALA A 112 -16.10 1.95 4.25
N ASN A 113 -15.90 1.12 5.29
CA ASN A 113 -14.58 0.57 5.59
C ASN A 113 -14.65 -0.70 6.43
N VAL A 114 -13.53 -1.40 6.45
CA VAL A 114 -13.24 -2.51 7.37
C VAL A 114 -11.99 -2.11 8.16
N THR A 115 -12.11 -2.08 9.48
CA THR A 115 -10.98 -1.88 10.39
C THR A 115 -10.56 -3.22 10.96
N VAL A 116 -9.26 -3.50 10.91
CA VAL A 116 -8.66 -4.75 11.37
C VAL A 116 -7.60 -4.42 12.41
N VAL A 117 -7.78 -4.89 13.64
CA VAL A 117 -6.81 -4.73 14.73
C VAL A 117 -6.22 -6.10 15.05
N LEU A 118 -4.89 -6.19 15.05
CA LEU A 118 -4.14 -7.40 15.32
C LEU A 118 -3.22 -7.17 16.52
N GLN A 119 -3.27 -8.09 17.49
CA GLN A 119 -2.36 -8.08 18.65
C GLN A 119 -2.29 -6.72 19.38
N ASP A 120 -3.41 -5.97 19.40
CA ASP A 120 -3.62 -4.66 20.02
C ASP A 120 -2.66 -3.52 19.59
N SER A 121 -1.73 -3.80 18.70
CA SER A 121 -0.60 -2.91 18.36
C SER A 121 -0.41 -2.72 16.86
N ILE A 122 -1.16 -3.48 16.05
CA ILE A 122 -1.19 -3.36 14.60
C ILE A 122 -2.64 -3.08 14.20
N SER A 123 -2.85 -2.07 13.37
CA SER A 123 -4.19 -1.71 12.89
C SER A 123 -4.15 -1.31 11.43
N PHE A 124 -5.11 -1.82 10.68
CA PHE A 124 -5.31 -1.55 9.27
C PHE A 124 -6.70 -1.01 9.02
N VAL A 125 -6.80 -0.05 8.09
CA VAL A 125 -8.07 0.46 7.59
C VAL A 125 -8.16 0.14 6.10
N ILE A 126 -9.20 -0.62 5.74
CA ILE A 126 -9.48 -1.02 4.37
C ILE A 126 -10.72 -0.25 3.93
N LEU A 127 -10.54 0.73 3.04
CA LEU A 127 -11.65 1.54 2.54
C LEU A 127 -12.37 0.83 1.41
N ILE A 128 -13.69 0.96 1.38
CA ILE A 128 -14.53 0.45 0.32
C ILE A 128 -14.92 1.62 -0.58
N HIS A 129 -14.40 1.61 -1.81
CA HIS A 129 -14.80 2.54 -2.85
C HIS A 129 -15.97 1.94 -3.63
N HIS A 130 -17.20 2.36 -3.31
CA HIS A 130 -18.41 1.87 -3.96
C HIS A 130 -19.00 2.91 -4.93
N TYR A 131 -19.24 2.51 -6.18
CA TYR A 131 -19.90 3.31 -7.20
C TYR A 131 -21.34 2.82 -7.37
N LYS A 132 -22.33 3.69 -7.15
CA LYS A 132 -23.76 3.35 -7.33
C LYS A 132 -24.11 3.12 -8.80
N ASN A 133 -23.69 4.02 -9.67
CA ASN A 133 -23.92 3.98 -11.13
C ASN A 133 -22.58 4.05 -11.86
N PRO A 134 -21.77 2.97 -11.87
CA PRO A 134 -20.43 3.02 -12.42
C PRO A 134 -20.44 3.16 -13.94
N ALA A 135 -19.70 4.14 -14.45
CA ALA A 135 -19.25 4.14 -15.84
C ALA A 135 -18.32 2.94 -16.08
N ARG A 136 -18.07 2.56 -17.34
CA ARG A 136 -17.23 1.39 -17.69
C ARG A 136 -15.82 1.41 -17.05
N TYR A 137 -15.26 2.59 -16.83
CA TYR A 137 -13.95 2.81 -16.21
C TYR A 137 -13.98 2.89 -14.67
N GLN A 138 -15.17 2.82 -14.06
CA GLN A 138 -15.33 2.79 -12.60
C GLN A 138 -15.54 1.35 -12.15
N LYS A 139 -14.68 0.90 -11.24
CA LYS A 139 -14.75 -0.41 -10.61
C LYS A 139 -14.78 -0.23 -9.11
N ASN A 140 -15.69 -0.92 -8.43
CA ASN A 140 -15.62 -1.02 -6.98
C ASN A 140 -14.25 -1.60 -6.60
N HIS A 141 -13.60 -0.98 -5.63
CA HIS A 141 -12.25 -1.34 -5.26
C HIS A 141 -11.97 -0.97 -3.82
N LEU A 142 -10.79 -1.34 -3.35
CA LEU A 142 -10.33 -1.13 -2.00
C LEU A 142 -9.18 -0.12 -1.95
N GLY A 143 -9.15 0.63 -0.86
CA GLY A 143 -7.96 1.33 -0.36
C GLY A 143 -7.40 0.58 0.84
N PHE A 144 -6.09 0.61 1.04
CA PHE A 144 -5.43 -0.02 2.19
C PHE A 144 -4.53 0.99 2.90
N TYR A 145 -4.69 1.08 4.22
CA TYR A 145 -3.94 2.01 5.08
C TYR A 145 -3.45 1.29 6.32
N ILE A 146 -2.23 1.62 6.75
CA ILE A 146 -1.69 1.21 8.04
C ILE A 146 -2.00 2.33 9.03
N SER A 147 -3.01 2.13 9.89
CA SER A 147 -3.40 3.13 10.89
C SER A 147 -2.57 3.03 12.18
N ASN A 148 -2.08 1.83 12.51
CA ASN A 148 -1.10 1.63 13.59
C ASN A 148 -0.12 0.53 13.17
N GLY A 149 1.17 0.86 13.10
CA GLY A 149 2.24 -0.08 12.75
C GLY A 149 3.14 -0.49 13.91
N GLN A 150 2.85 -0.08 15.16
CA GLN A 150 3.77 -0.24 16.29
C GLN A 150 4.14 -1.70 16.59
N GLY A 151 3.22 -2.63 16.37
CA GLY A 151 3.48 -4.07 16.55
C GLY A 151 4.25 -4.74 15.40
N LEU A 152 4.46 -4.04 14.28
CA LEU A 152 5.28 -4.54 13.17
C LEU A 152 6.76 -4.34 13.50
N SER A 153 7.59 -5.35 13.22
CA SER A 153 9.01 -5.35 13.54
C SER A 153 9.79 -4.35 12.69
N ARG A 154 11.03 -4.03 13.11
CA ARG A 154 11.98 -3.25 12.29
C ARG A 154 12.31 -3.92 10.95
N GLY A 155 12.12 -5.23 10.84
CA GLY A 155 12.27 -5.99 9.60
C GLY A 155 11.01 -6.01 8.73
N SER A 156 9.97 -5.23 9.06
CA SER A 156 8.77 -5.13 8.24
C SER A 156 9.12 -4.60 6.85
N HIS A 157 8.65 -5.30 5.83
CA HIS A 157 8.90 -5.00 4.43
C HIS A 157 7.59 -5.01 3.62
N GLY A 158 7.69 -5.05 2.29
CA GLY A 158 6.58 -4.92 1.35
C GLY A 158 6.53 -3.52 0.75
N LEU A 159 5.64 -3.29 -0.22
CA LEU A 159 5.58 -2.02 -0.94
C LEU A 159 5.47 -0.82 0.00
N ILE A 160 4.73 -0.97 1.10
CA ILE A 160 4.51 0.11 2.05
C ILE A 160 5.02 -0.20 3.46
N GLY A 161 5.13 -1.48 3.85
CA GLY A 161 5.69 -1.86 5.15
C GLY A 161 7.16 -1.46 5.34
N GLN A 162 7.93 -1.40 4.24
CA GLN A 162 9.36 -1.01 4.26
C GLN A 162 9.63 0.41 4.78
N PHE A 163 8.61 1.26 4.85
CA PHE A 163 8.75 2.65 5.29
C PHE A 163 8.49 2.87 6.78
N LEU A 164 7.90 1.89 7.50
CA LEU A 164 7.42 2.06 8.87
C LEU A 164 8.52 2.40 9.89
N HIS A 165 9.73 1.90 9.64
CA HIS A 165 10.89 2.09 10.51
C HIS A 165 12.08 2.68 9.76
N GLN A 166 11.82 3.35 8.64
CA GLN A 166 12.85 3.94 7.80
C GLN A 166 13.02 5.42 8.10
N ASP A 167 14.28 5.84 8.23
CA ASP A 167 14.63 7.26 8.27
C ASP A 167 14.70 7.79 6.83
N ILE A 168 13.91 8.85 6.57
CA ILE A 168 13.84 9.53 5.28
C ILE A 168 13.97 11.02 5.49
N GLU A 169 14.87 11.65 4.77
CA GLU A 169 15.13 13.09 4.85
C GLU A 169 14.74 13.78 3.55
N LEU A 170 14.16 14.98 3.66
CA LEU A 170 13.86 15.83 2.52
C LEU A 170 15.01 16.83 2.35
N LEU A 171 15.70 16.75 1.22
CA LEU A 171 16.73 17.70 0.82
C LEU A 171 16.12 18.78 -0.06
N THR A 172 16.44 20.04 0.26
CA THR A 172 16.01 21.23 -0.48
C THR A 172 17.27 21.90 -1.04
N GLU A 173 17.82 21.35 -2.12
CA GLU A 173 19.05 21.82 -2.78
C GLU A 173 18.79 21.87 -4.30
N PRO A 174 19.31 22.85 -5.06
CA PRO A 174 19.10 22.90 -6.50
C PRO A 174 19.70 21.67 -7.20
N PHE A 175 18.83 20.72 -7.57
CA PHE A 175 19.20 19.56 -8.36
C PHE A 175 19.43 19.97 -9.82
N SER A 176 20.69 19.99 -10.26
CA SER A 176 21.01 20.01 -11.70
C SER A 176 21.09 18.58 -12.21
N GLU A 177 20.15 18.18 -13.06
CA GLU A 177 20.43 17.09 -13.99
C GLU A 177 21.61 17.57 -14.86
N LYS A 178 22.74 16.87 -14.81
CA LYS A 178 23.89 17.20 -15.66
C LYS A 178 23.50 16.97 -17.12
N CYS A 179 23.03 18.02 -17.79
CA CYS A 179 22.96 18.08 -19.24
C CYS A 179 24.33 18.48 -19.80
N SER A 180 24.67 17.92 -20.96
CA SER A 180 25.87 18.30 -21.71
C SER A 180 25.79 19.78 -22.16
N PRO A 181 26.93 20.48 -22.31
CA PRO A 181 26.95 21.95 -22.45
C PRO A 181 26.26 22.54 -23.69
N ASP A 182 25.87 21.73 -24.67
CA ASP A 182 25.44 22.22 -25.99
C ASP A 182 23.91 22.25 -26.22
N ASP A 183 23.08 21.83 -25.25
CA ASP A 183 21.65 21.57 -25.53
C ASP A 183 20.66 22.05 -24.45
N CYS A 184 20.94 23.15 -23.75
CA CYS A 184 20.00 23.74 -22.79
C CYS A 184 19.53 25.14 -23.22
N PRO A 185 18.29 25.29 -23.71
CA PRO A 185 17.61 26.58 -23.70
C PRO A 185 17.23 26.90 -22.24
N GLU A 186 17.59 28.11 -21.79
CA GLU A 186 17.35 28.70 -20.46
C GLU A 186 16.15 28.10 -19.68
N THR A 187 16.40 27.05 -18.90
CA THR A 187 15.40 26.49 -17.99
C THR A 187 15.53 27.13 -16.62
N HIS A 188 14.47 27.79 -16.19
CA HIS A 188 14.21 28.20 -14.81
C HIS A 188 14.68 27.13 -13.81
N SER A 189 15.74 27.42 -13.07
CA SER A 189 16.24 26.60 -11.96
C SER A 189 15.24 26.59 -10.81
N ASN A 190 14.20 25.76 -10.91
CA ASN A 190 13.40 25.43 -9.74
C ASN A 190 14.29 24.63 -8.78
N PRO A 191 14.36 24.98 -7.47
CA PRO A 191 15.06 24.14 -6.51
C PRO A 191 14.43 22.74 -6.50
N GLY A 192 15.18 21.76 -6.99
CA GLY A 192 14.75 20.36 -7.03
C GLY A 192 14.63 19.82 -5.61
N HIS A 193 13.48 19.28 -5.24
CA HIS A 193 13.33 18.60 -3.96
C HIS A 193 13.70 17.13 -4.15
N ALA A 194 14.42 16.55 -3.20
CA ALA A 194 14.79 15.14 -3.26
C ALA A 194 14.65 14.47 -1.89
N LEU A 195 14.28 13.19 -1.88
CA LEU A 195 14.30 12.36 -0.69
C LEU A 195 15.62 11.61 -0.62
N GLN A 196 16.26 11.64 0.54
CA GLN A 196 17.41 10.82 0.87
C GLN A 196 16.97 9.66 1.77
N LEU A 197 17.26 8.44 1.32
CA LEU A 197 16.94 7.22 2.07
C LEU A 197 17.91 6.10 1.67
N LYS A 198 18.49 5.42 2.67
CA LYS A 198 19.44 4.30 2.46
C LYS A 198 20.56 4.63 1.45
N GLY A 199 21.09 5.85 1.50
CA GLY A 199 22.12 6.33 0.57
C GLY A 199 21.64 6.62 -0.87
N ARG A 200 20.35 6.49 -1.15
CA ARG A 200 19.74 6.81 -2.46
C ARG A 200 19.13 8.20 -2.41
N LEU A 201 19.16 8.88 -3.56
CA LEU A 201 18.54 10.18 -3.76
C LEU A 201 17.40 10.05 -4.78
N VAL A 202 16.19 10.48 -4.39
CA VAL A 202 14.97 10.35 -5.19
C VAL A 202 14.36 11.72 -5.44
N PRO A 203 14.38 12.24 -6.68
CA PRO A 203 13.70 13.48 -7.01
C PRO A 203 12.20 13.40 -6.75
N VAL A 204 11.65 14.41 -6.09
CA VAL A 204 10.23 14.50 -5.72
C VAL A 204 9.63 15.84 -6.08
N VAL A 205 8.31 15.85 -6.22
CA VAL A 205 7.53 17.07 -6.49
C VAL A 205 6.42 17.19 -5.47
N TRP A 206 6.26 18.35 -4.86
CA TRP A 206 5.14 18.61 -3.96
C TRP A 206 3.80 18.44 -4.69
N LYS A 207 2.86 17.71 -4.06
CA LYS A 207 1.50 17.55 -4.55
C LYS A 207 0.51 17.49 -3.39
N GLN A 208 -0.66 18.04 -3.62
CA GLN A 208 -1.82 17.83 -2.76
C GLN A 208 -2.69 16.67 -3.27
N ARG A 209 -3.16 15.82 -2.36
CA ARG A 209 -3.95 14.63 -2.65
C ARG A 209 -5.15 14.50 -1.72
N LYS A 210 -6.24 13.96 -2.27
CA LYS A 210 -7.43 13.57 -1.53
C LYS A 210 -7.36 12.09 -1.17
N ILE A 211 -7.44 11.77 0.12
CA ILE A 211 -7.48 10.40 0.65
C ILE A 211 -8.83 10.17 1.37
N TYR A 212 -9.07 8.95 1.86
CA TYR A 212 -10.30 8.61 2.59
C TYR A 212 -11.59 9.00 1.85
N ASN A 213 -11.75 8.56 0.59
CA ASN A 213 -12.91 8.94 -0.25
C ASN A 213 -13.07 10.47 -0.46
N GLY A 214 -11.98 11.23 -0.32
CA GLY A 214 -12.01 12.69 -0.43
C GLY A 214 -12.42 13.42 0.84
N GLN A 215 -12.51 12.72 1.96
CA GLN A 215 -12.79 13.33 3.27
C GLN A 215 -11.59 14.06 3.86
N GLN A 216 -10.38 13.74 3.41
CA GLN A 216 -9.16 14.36 3.90
C GLN A 216 -8.25 14.77 2.75
N GLU A 217 -7.69 15.97 2.85
CA GLU A 217 -6.62 16.46 1.99
C GLU A 217 -5.27 16.31 2.70
N VAL A 218 -4.27 15.85 1.96
CA VAL A 218 -2.91 15.63 2.44
C VAL A 218 -1.93 16.18 1.43
N ASP A 219 -0.95 16.92 1.94
CA ASP A 219 0.20 17.36 1.17
C ASP A 219 1.26 16.26 1.19
N CYS A 220 1.83 15.92 0.04
CA CYS A 220 2.80 14.85 -0.09
C CYS A 220 3.90 15.15 -1.10
N TRP A 221 5.07 14.58 -0.86
CA TRP A 221 6.17 14.57 -1.81
C TRP A 221 6.00 13.39 -2.77
N PHE A 222 5.74 13.72 -4.03
CA PHE A 222 5.43 12.74 -5.06
C PHE A 222 6.69 12.22 -5.76
N ALA A 223 7.00 10.94 -5.56
CA ALA A 223 8.00 10.22 -6.34
C ALA A 223 7.41 9.70 -7.64
N LYS A 224 8.08 9.99 -8.77
CA LYS A 224 7.65 9.58 -10.12
C LYS A 224 8.10 8.14 -10.44
N ASN A 225 7.86 7.70 -11.67
CA ASN A 225 8.45 6.49 -12.28
C ASN A 225 8.29 5.21 -11.46
N ASN A 226 7.07 4.87 -11.05
CA ASN A 226 6.80 3.66 -10.27
C ASN A 226 7.64 3.53 -8.98
N ALA A 227 7.93 4.66 -8.32
CA ALA A 227 8.72 4.69 -7.10
C ALA A 227 10.15 4.15 -7.25
N GLU A 228 10.70 4.19 -8.47
CA GLU A 228 12.10 3.84 -8.73
C GLU A 228 13.03 4.54 -7.73
N LYS A 229 13.96 3.77 -7.15
CA LYS A 229 14.90 4.19 -6.08
C LYS A 229 14.27 4.59 -4.74
N LEU A 230 12.95 4.81 -4.67
CA LEU A 230 12.22 5.04 -3.42
C LEU A 230 11.94 3.72 -2.69
N ILE A 231 11.50 2.69 -3.43
CA ILE A 231 11.33 1.34 -2.90
C ILE A 231 12.65 0.57 -3.03
N ASP A 232 12.88 -0.41 -2.15
CA ASP A 232 14.14 -1.18 -2.09
C ASP A 232 14.45 -2.01 -3.34
N GLY A 233 13.44 -2.61 -3.97
CA GLY A 233 13.58 -3.42 -5.18
C GLY A 233 12.74 -2.89 -6.35
N ASP A 234 12.57 -3.72 -7.37
CA ASP A 234 11.71 -3.42 -8.51
C ASP A 234 10.30 -3.98 -8.30
N TYR A 235 9.37 -3.58 -9.18
CA TYR A 235 7.98 -4.03 -9.13
C TYR A 235 7.81 -5.55 -8.94
N ALA A 236 8.62 -6.35 -9.64
CA ALA A 236 8.54 -7.80 -9.63
C ALA A 236 8.88 -8.41 -8.25
N ASP A 237 9.72 -7.76 -7.45
CA ASP A 237 10.12 -8.23 -6.12
C ASP A 237 8.97 -8.19 -5.11
N TYR A 238 7.94 -7.41 -5.40
CA TYR A 238 6.75 -7.26 -4.57
C TYR A 238 5.57 -8.09 -5.07
N LEU A 239 5.76 -8.92 -6.12
CA LEU A 239 4.74 -9.85 -6.57
C LEU A 239 4.67 -11.08 -5.66
N ALA A 240 3.45 -11.41 -5.26
CA ALA A 240 3.12 -12.63 -4.56
C ALA A 240 2.54 -13.66 -5.54
N SER A 241 2.86 -14.93 -5.33
CA SER A 241 2.40 -16.03 -6.18
C SER A 241 0.92 -16.36 -5.98
N HIS A 242 0.40 -16.15 -4.76
CA HIS A 242 -1.01 -16.32 -4.42
C HIS A 242 -1.40 -15.40 -3.24
N PRO A 243 -2.70 -15.19 -2.96
CA PRO A 243 -3.14 -14.21 -1.94
C PRO A 243 -2.62 -14.51 -0.52
N PHE A 244 -2.32 -15.77 -0.23
CA PHE A 244 -1.84 -16.25 1.07
C PHE A 244 -0.31 -16.46 1.11
N ASP A 245 0.43 -15.93 0.14
CA ASP A 245 1.88 -16.09 0.06
C ASP A 245 2.59 -15.22 1.11
N THR A 246 3.27 -15.87 2.04
CA THR A 246 4.02 -15.25 3.15
C THR A 246 5.45 -14.84 2.79
N GLY A 247 5.91 -15.15 1.56
CA GLY A 247 7.28 -14.90 1.12
C GLY A 247 8.33 -15.81 1.77
N THR A 248 7.90 -16.78 2.58
CA THR A 248 8.75 -17.80 3.20
C THR A 248 8.57 -19.10 2.43
N SER A 249 9.26 -19.26 1.31
CA SER A 249 9.40 -20.59 0.70
C SER A 249 10.23 -21.48 1.64
N PRO A 250 9.82 -22.73 1.93
CA PRO A 250 10.62 -23.69 2.72
C PRO A 250 11.96 -24.06 2.09
N LEU A 251 12.21 -23.65 0.84
CA LEU A 251 13.36 -24.07 0.03
C LEU A 251 14.67 -23.30 0.32
N VAL A 252 14.67 -22.34 1.25
CA VAL A 252 15.89 -21.57 1.61
C VAL A 252 16.53 -22.08 2.92
N GLU A 253 15.94 -23.05 3.62
CA GLU A 253 16.47 -23.54 4.91
C GLU A 253 17.45 -24.74 4.81
N ASN A 254 17.79 -25.23 3.60
CA ASN A 254 18.77 -26.30 3.42
C ASN A 254 20.12 -25.84 2.86
N GLY A 255 20.49 -24.58 3.08
CA GLY A 255 21.72 -24.00 2.54
C GLY A 255 22.43 -23.07 3.52
N LEU A 256 22.84 -23.60 4.67
CA LEU A 256 23.91 -23.09 5.52
C LEU A 256 24.47 -24.25 6.37
#